data_AF-A0A3R9U8R7-F1
#
_entry.id   AF-A0A3R9U8R7-F1
#
_cell.length_a   1.000
_cell.length_b   1.000
_cell.length_c   1.000
_cell.angle_alpha   90.00
_cell.angle_beta   90.00
_cell.angle_gamma   90.00
#
_symmetry.space_group_name_H-M   'P 1'
#
loop_
_entity.id
_entity.type
_entity.pdbx_description
1 polymer ?
#
loop_
_entity_poly.entity_id
_entity_poly.type
_entity_poly.pdbx_seq_one_letter_code
_entity_poly.pdbx_strand_id
1 'polypeptide(L)' 'MRVWPTEYDRWVALATRPLPAKDVPEHHRWRLVETPAGCVAVRLRGARLLPDEPVYPHHRMLCVPEEDAPRRAN' A
#
# COMPACT_ATOMS: atom_id res chain seq x y z
N MET A 1 0.40 -8.41 -9.05
CA MET A 1 0.14 -7.22 -8.20
C MET A 1 -1.14 -7.46 -7.44
N ARG A 2 -1.30 -6.89 -6.25
CA ARG A 2 -2.52 -7.03 -5.44
C ARG A 2 -3.05 -5.64 -5.07
N VAL A 3 -4.37 -5.50 -5.10
CA VAL A 3 -5.07 -4.25 -4.80
C VAL A 3 -5.37 -4.21 -3.31
N TRP A 4 -5.02 -3.10 -2.66
CA TRP A 4 -5.20 -2.89 -1.23
C TRP A 4 -5.93 -1.57 -0.96
N PRO A 5 -6.79 -1.52 0.07
CA PRO A 5 -7.36 -0.26 0.53
C PRO A 5 -6.26 0.59 1.15
N THR A 6 -6.35 1.90 1.00
CA THR A 6 -5.40 2.87 1.58
C THR A 6 -6.03 3.59 2.76
N GLU A 7 -5.20 4.25 3.55
CA GLU A 7 -5.61 5.09 4.69
C GLU A 7 -6.48 6.31 4.32
N TYR A 8 -6.57 6.68 3.03
CA TYR A 8 -7.34 7.84 2.54
C TYR A 8 -8.56 7.44 1.70
N ASP A 9 -9.14 6.27 1.96
CA ASP A 9 -10.32 5.73 1.27
C ASP A 9 -10.14 5.60 -0.26
N ARG A 10 -8.90 5.30 -0.68
CA ARG A 10 -8.57 4.97 -2.07
C ARG A 10 -7.95 3.59 -2.16
N TRP A 11 -7.70 3.10 -3.38
CA TRP A 11 -7.11 1.79 -3.59
C TRP A 11 -5.79 1.89 -4.35
N VAL A 12 -4.91 0.95 -4.06
CA VAL A 12 -3.55 0.94 -4.62
C VAL A 12 -3.15 -0.45 -5.07
N ALA A 13 -2.64 -0.56 -6.30
CA ALA A 13 -2.04 -1.79 -6.79
C ALA A 13 -0.56 -1.84 -6.36
N LEU A 14 -0.24 -2.77 -5.46
CA LEU A 14 1.11 -3.01 -4.96
C LEU A 14 1.71 -4.27 -5.58
N ALA A 15 3.04 -4.32 -5.64
CA ALA A 15 3.74 -5.56 -5.93
C ALA A 15 3.40 -6.63 -4.89
N THR A 16 3.48 -7.90 -5.28
CA THR A 16 3.21 -9.05 -4.40
C THR A 16 4.37 -9.38 -3.47
N ARG A 17 5.56 -8.85 -3.74
CA ARG A 17 6.75 -9.04 -2.92
C ARG A 17 7.28 -7.68 -2.44
N PRO A 18 7.72 -7.58 -1.19
CA PRO A 18 8.43 -6.40 -0.72
C PRO A 18 9.80 -6.31 -1.38
N LEU A 19 10.28 -5.08 -1.56
CA LEU A 19 11.63 -4.75 -1.98
C LEU A 19 12.32 -3.89 -0.90
N PRO A 20 13.65 -3.81 -0.89
CA PRO A 20 14.37 -2.87 -0.03
C PRO A 20 13.98 -1.42 -0.34
N ALA A 21 13.88 -0.57 0.67
CA ALA A 21 13.58 0.85 0.50
C ALA A 21 14.58 1.58 -0.41
N LYS A 22 15.86 1.18 -0.40
CA LYS A 22 16.91 1.76 -1.27
C LYS A 22 16.65 1.55 -2.76
N ASP A 23 15.97 0.47 -3.12
CA ASP A 23 15.70 0.09 -4.51
C ASP A 23 14.38 0.68 -5.04
N VAL A 24 13.59 1.31 -4.16
CA VAL A 24 12.27 1.87 -4.50
C VAL A 24 12.30 3.38 -4.29
N PRO A 25 11.92 4.21 -5.29
CA PRO A 25 11.79 5.66 -5.11
C PRO A 25 10.76 6.00 -4.04
N GLU A 26 11.01 7.02 -3.22
CA GLU A 26 10.16 7.42 -2.08
C GLU A 26 8.67 7.54 -2.42
N HIS A 27 8.35 8.10 -3.59
CA HIS A 27 6.98 8.28 -4.03
C HIS A 27 6.23 6.96 -4.31
N HIS A 28 6.97 5.86 -4.53
CA HIS A 28 6.45 4.51 -4.73
C HIS A 28 6.52 3.63 -3.50
N ARG A 29 6.98 4.11 -2.34
CA ARG A 29 7.11 3.30 -1.11
C ARG A 29 5.79 3.21 -0.35
N TRP A 30 5.29 1.99 -0.18
CA TRP A 30 4.12 1.69 0.63
C TRP A 30 4.41 0.60 1.66
N ARG A 31 3.64 0.58 2.75
CA ARG A 31 3.65 -0.47 3.76
C ARG A 31 2.26 -1.05 3.90
N LEU A 32 2.19 -2.36 4.12
CA LEU A 32 0.96 -3.00 4.54
C LEU A 32 0.92 -3.00 6.07
N VAL A 33 -0.16 -2.46 6.63
CA VAL A 33 -0.40 -2.38 8.06
C VAL A 33 -1.66 -3.18 8.36
N GLU A 34 -1.56 -4.10 9.31
CA GLU A 34 -2.71 -4.85 9.81
C GLU A 34 -3.50 -3.98 10.79
N THR A 35 -4.81 -3.92 10.59
CA THR A 35 -5.77 -3.21 11.44
C THR A 35 -6.88 -4.17 11.86
N PRO A 36 -7.66 -3.85 12.91
CA PRO A 36 -8.83 -4.66 13.28
C PRO A 36 -9.85 -4.85 12.15
N ALA A 37 -9.92 -3.91 11.20
CA ALA A 37 -10.81 -3.97 10.04
C ALA A 37 -10.18 -4.65 8.80
N GLY A 38 -8.97 -5.21 8.93
CA GLY A 38 -8.22 -5.83 7.85
C GLY A 38 -6.89 -5.12 7.55
N CYS A 39 -6.27 -5.47 6.42
CA CYS A 39 -4.97 -4.92 6.04
C CYS A 39 -5.11 -3.70 5.13
N VAL A 40 -4.41 -2.61 5.46
CA VAL A 40 -4.43 -1.34 4.71
C VAL A 40 -3.03 -0.96 4.23
N ALA A 41 -2.96 -0.32 3.06
CA ALA A 41 -1.75 0.21 2.47
C ALA A 41 -1.52 1.67 2.90
N VAL A 42 -0.41 1.90 3.59
CA VAL A 42 0.02 3.20 4.10
C VAL A 42 1.16 3.73 3.25
N ARG A 43 1.09 5.00 2.86
CA ARG A 43 2.13 5.62 2.02
C ARG A 43 3.25 6.17 2.90
N LEU A 44 4.49 5.74 2.64
CA LEU A 44 5.65 6.10 3.46
C LEU A 44 6.30 7.42 3.03
N ARG A 45 5.51 8.47 2.74
CA ARG A 45 6.06 9.77 2.31
C ARG A 45 6.86 10.42 3.45
N GLY A 46 8.15 10.66 3.22
CA GLY A 46 9.03 11.34 4.19
C GLY A 46 9.34 10.51 5.44
N ALA A 47 8.97 9.23 5.47
CA ALA A 47 9.37 8.33 6.54
C ALA A 47 10.87 8.04 6.42
N ARG A 48 11.61 8.18 7.53
CA ARG A 48 13.01 7.77 7.59
C ARG A 48 13.08 6.24 7.68
N LEU A 49 13.11 5.60 6.53
CA LEU A 49 13.24 4.15 6.40
C LEU A 49 14.72 3.76 6.40
N LEU A 50 15.02 2.58 6.94
CA LEU A 50 16.34 1.98 6.73
C LEU A 50 16.48 1.54 5.25
N PRO A 51 17.70 1.55 4.67
CA PRO A 51 17.92 1.16 3.27
C PRO A 51 17.35 -0.22 2.91
N ASP A 52 17.43 -1.17 3.84
CA ASP A 52 16.96 -2.55 3.68
C ASP A 52 15.57 -2.79 4.27
N GLU A 53 14.87 -1.73 4.71
CA GLU A 53 13.51 -1.86 5.22
C GLU A 53 12.56 -2.31 4.11
N PRO A 54 11.70 -3.32 4.34
CA PRO A 54 10.83 -3.87 3.31
C PRO A 54 9.69 -2.90 2.99
N VAL A 55 9.60 -2.50 1.72
CA VAL A 55 8.53 -1.66 1.18
C VAL A 55 7.86 -2.35 0.00
N TYR A 56 6.57 -2.11 -0.16
CA TYR A 56 5.80 -2.58 -1.31
C TYR A 56 5.78 -1.49 -2.38
N PRO A 57 6.46 -1.69 -3.52
CA PRO A 57 6.45 -0.71 -4.59
C PRO A 57 5.06 -0.63 -5.22
N HIS A 58 4.68 0.62 -5.49
CA HIS A 58 3.47 0.96 -6.21
C HIS A 58 3.67 0.98 -7.71
N HIS A 59 2.72 0.41 -8.45
CA HIS A 59 2.72 0.45 -9.92
C HIS A 59 1.57 1.29 -10.51
N ARG A 60 0.42 1.44 -9.84
CA ARG A 60 -0.72 2.24 -10.34
C ARG A 60 -1.74 2.59 -9.24
N MET A 61 -2.17 3.85 -9.15
CA MET A 61 -3.25 4.28 -8.23
C MET A 61 -4.58 3.99 -8.91
N LEU A 62 -5.50 3.36 -8.19
CA LEU A 62 -6.81 3.02 -8.72
C LEU A 62 -7.85 3.79 -7.92
N CYS A 63 -8.60 4.67 -8.60
CA CYS A 63 -9.89 5.10 -8.12
C CYS A 63 -10.88 4.00 -8.50
N VAL A 64 -11.03 2.98 -7.66
CA VAL A 64 -12.13 2.01 -7.81
C VAL A 64 -13.38 2.64 -7.19
N PRO A 65 -14.52 2.65 -7.89
CA PRO A 65 -15.79 3.04 -7.29
C PRO A 65 -16.14 2.10 -6.12
N GLU A 66 -16.86 2.62 -5.12
CA GLU A 66 -17.25 1.89 -3.89
C GLU A 66 -17.87 0.50 -4.14
N GLU A 67 -18.45 0.26 -5.31
CA GLU A 67 -19.06 -1.03 -5.68
C GLU A 67 -18.07 -2.20 -5.78
N ASP A 68 -16.77 -1.95 -5.97
CA ASP A 68 -15.73 -3.00 -6.10
C ASP A 68 -14.80 -3.10 -4.87
N ALA A 69 -15.06 -2.29 -3.83
CA ALA A 69 -14.38 -2.42 -2.55
C ALA A 69 -14.79 -3.77 -1.90
N PRO A 70 -13.88 -4.66 -1.45
CA PRO A 70 -14.23 -5.77 -0.58
C PRO A 70 -15.06 -5.24 0.58
N ARG A 71 -16.35 -5.60 0.55
CA ARG A 71 -17.33 -5.20 1.55
C ARG A 71 -16.74 -5.52 2.92
N ARG A 72 -16.56 -4.49 3.75
CA ARG A 72 -16.38 -4.73 5.19
C ARG A 72 -17.67 -5.43 5.64
N ALA A 73 -17.57 -6.73 5.90
CA ALA A 73 -18.65 -7.46 6.53
C ALA A 73 -18.84 -6.82 7.91
N ASN A 74 -20.03 -6.25 8.11
CA ASN A 74 -20.51 -5.71 9.38
C ASN A 74 -20.72 -6.84 10.39
#